data_AF-A0A842HD30-F1
#
_entry.id   AF-A0A842HD30-F1
#
_cell.length_a   1.000
_cell.length_b   1.000
_cell.length_c   1.000
_cell.angle_alpha   90.00
_cell.angle_beta   90.00
_cell.angle_gamma   90.00
#
_symmetry.space_group_name_H-M   'P 1'
#
loop_
_entity.id
_entity.type
_entity.pdbx_description
1 polymer ?
#
loop_
_entity_poly.entity_id
_entity_poly.type
_entity_poly.pdbx_seq_one_letter_code
_entity_poly.pdbx_strand_id
1 'polypeptide(L)'
;MVHKAPQALQAALGLVEEYLNPIGLNLHPKKTEIVSVRDGVDFLGYTLRQFARSPQQKKSRNGFITLVFPSMESQKRHHAELARIIGYHNAKSQEELIKALNPIIRGWAQSYADTNSSRAFSRLDNLLFKRLKRWAKRRHGNKSWAWIRDKYFNGGKPWAFKPAGPDVPVLALHRETKIRPRVKVPKGHSPYDRSGWRRKPHILALRYAEQNRDISDAWESLREEDTAYSSEEPCEVKVSRTVLKTSDSREAGAEFNDRKQ
;
A
#
# COMPACT_ATOMS: atom_id res chain seq x y z
N MET A 1 -17.28 14.42 1.41
CA MET A 1 -18.38 15.08 0.66
C MET A 1 -17.74 15.90 -0.44
N VAL A 2 -18.09 15.68 -1.71
CA VAL A 2 -17.58 16.49 -2.82
C VAL A 2 -18.64 17.53 -3.16
N HIS A 3 -18.32 18.81 -3.02
CA HIS A 3 -19.27 19.89 -3.24
C HIS A 3 -18.63 20.98 -4.12
N LYS A 4 -19.45 21.61 -4.98
CA LYS A 4 -18.96 22.63 -5.94
C LYS A 4 -18.67 23.99 -5.29
N ALA A 5 -19.41 24.31 -4.21
CA ALA A 5 -19.29 25.57 -3.49
C ALA A 5 -18.47 25.39 -2.20
N PRO A 6 -17.33 26.08 -2.04
CA PRO A 6 -16.53 26.05 -0.81
C PRO A 6 -17.30 26.58 0.41
N GLN A 7 -18.19 27.57 0.24
CA GLN A 7 -18.95 28.12 1.37
C GLN A 7 -19.86 27.07 2.01
N ALA A 8 -20.46 26.19 1.21
CA ALA A 8 -21.29 25.10 1.73
C ALA A 8 -20.46 24.06 2.52
N LEU A 9 -19.19 23.85 2.17
CA LEU A 9 -18.29 22.99 2.94
C LEU A 9 -17.92 23.62 4.27
N GLN A 10 -17.69 24.95 4.30
CA GLN A 10 -17.44 25.69 5.54
C GLN A 10 -18.66 25.68 6.46
N ALA A 11 -19.87 25.90 5.91
CA ALA A 11 -21.11 25.79 6.68
C ALA A 11 -21.30 24.38 7.24
N ALA A 12 -21.00 23.35 6.45
CA ALA A 12 -21.06 21.97 6.93
C ALA A 12 -20.03 21.67 8.04
N LEU A 13 -18.82 22.25 7.99
CA LEU A 13 -17.85 22.15 9.08
C LEU A 13 -18.40 22.76 10.38
N GLY A 14 -18.99 23.96 10.30
CA GLY A 14 -19.61 24.61 11.46
C GLY A 14 -20.73 23.77 12.08
N LEU A 15 -21.59 23.17 11.26
CA LEU A 15 -22.65 22.26 11.73
C LEU A 15 -22.09 21.02 12.44
N VAL A 16 -20.98 20.46 11.94
CA VAL A 16 -20.34 19.29 12.56
C VAL A 16 -19.72 19.70 13.91
N GLU A 17 -19.09 20.86 14.01
CA GLU A 17 -18.55 21.36 15.27
C GLU A 17 -19.65 21.59 16.30
N GLU A 18 -20.74 22.26 15.92
CA GLU A 18 -21.91 22.47 16.77
C GLU A 18 -22.51 21.14 17.26
N TYR A 19 -22.57 20.13 16.40
CA TYR A 19 -23.08 18.81 16.75
C TYR A 19 -22.15 18.03 17.71
N LEU A 20 -20.83 18.18 17.57
CA LEU A 20 -19.85 17.45 18.37
C LEU A 20 -19.60 18.09 19.75
N ASN A 21 -19.78 19.40 19.86
CA ASN A 21 -19.54 20.18 21.08
C ASN A 21 -20.25 19.63 22.34
N PRO A 22 -21.56 19.28 22.30
CA PRO A 22 -22.25 18.73 23.48
C PRO A 22 -21.69 17.40 23.98
N ILE A 23 -20.99 16.64 23.12
CA ILE A 23 -20.39 15.33 23.43
C ILE A 23 -18.92 15.52 23.87
N GLY A 24 -18.42 16.76 23.93
CA GLY A 24 -17.05 17.08 24.32
C GLY A 24 -16.01 16.74 23.26
N LEU A 25 -16.42 16.59 22.00
CA LEU A 25 -15.53 16.31 20.88
C LEU A 25 -15.28 17.58 20.06
N ASN A 26 -14.02 17.81 19.70
CA ASN A 26 -13.60 18.94 18.87
C ASN A 26 -12.84 18.45 17.63
N LEU A 27 -13.02 19.13 16.51
CA LEU A 27 -12.26 18.86 15.29
C LEU A 27 -10.80 19.33 15.47
N HIS A 28 -9.85 18.49 15.06
CA HIS A 28 -8.45 18.84 15.16
C HIS A 28 -8.03 19.68 13.93
N PRO A 29 -7.56 20.94 14.10
CA PRO A 29 -7.38 21.88 12.99
C PRO A 29 -6.36 21.39 11.94
N LYS A 30 -5.32 20.65 12.34
CA LYS A 30 -4.35 20.07 11.39
C LYS A 30 -4.82 18.80 10.68
N LYS A 31 -5.92 18.18 11.11
CA LYS A 31 -6.45 16.94 10.50
C LYS A 31 -7.70 17.19 9.65
N THR A 32 -8.27 18.39 9.76
CA THR A 32 -9.48 18.79 9.07
C THR A 32 -9.13 19.88 8.08
N GLU A 33 -9.09 19.52 6.80
CA GLU A 33 -8.78 20.45 5.71
C GLU A 33 -9.78 20.27 4.58
N ILE A 34 -10.21 21.38 3.97
CA ILE A 34 -10.97 21.37 2.71
C ILE A 34 -9.96 21.38 1.57
N VAL A 35 -9.83 20.23 0.92
CA VAL A 35 -8.90 20.00 -0.18
C VAL A 35 -9.64 19.84 -1.50
N SER A 36 -8.97 20.22 -2.59
CA SER A 36 -9.48 19.98 -3.95
C SER A 36 -9.38 18.49 -4.27
N VAL A 37 -10.46 17.92 -4.80
CA VAL A 37 -10.49 16.52 -5.25
C VAL A 37 -9.49 16.25 -6.40
N ARG A 38 -9.02 17.30 -7.08
CA ARG A 38 -7.99 17.19 -8.13
C ARG A 38 -6.59 16.97 -7.57
N ASP A 39 -6.32 17.50 -6.38
CA ASP A 39 -5.03 17.34 -5.70
C ASP A 39 -4.98 15.98 -5.01
N GLY A 40 -6.15 15.48 -4.59
CA GLY A 40 -6.35 14.16 -4.05
C GLY A 40 -6.45 14.18 -2.52
N VAL A 41 -7.09 13.16 -1.97
CA VAL A 41 -7.30 13.02 -0.52
C VAL A 41 -6.94 11.63 -0.08
N ASP A 42 -6.11 11.53 0.95
CA ASP A 42 -5.78 10.27 1.58
C ASP A 42 -6.76 9.95 2.71
N PHE A 43 -7.38 8.77 2.63
CA PHE A 43 -8.33 8.28 3.62
C PHE A 43 -8.22 6.76 3.78
N LEU A 44 -8.04 6.29 5.02
CA LEU A 44 -7.91 4.86 5.38
C LEU A 44 -6.90 4.08 4.50
N GLY A 45 -5.81 4.74 4.11
CA GLY A 45 -4.77 4.14 3.27
C GLY A 45 -5.07 4.12 1.77
N TYR A 46 -6.14 4.78 1.33
CA TYR A 46 -6.48 4.99 -0.09
C TYR A 46 -6.33 6.47 -0.44
N THR A 47 -5.86 6.76 -1.65
CA THR A 47 -5.91 8.09 -2.25
C THR A 47 -7.11 8.15 -3.18
N LEU A 48 -7.96 9.16 -3.01
CA LEU A 48 -9.05 9.50 -3.91
C LEU A 48 -8.67 10.75 -4.69
N ARG A 49 -8.55 10.65 -6.02
CA ARG A 49 -8.15 11.79 -6.87
C ARG A 49 -8.95 11.84 -8.17
N GLN A 50 -9.33 13.04 -8.59
CA GLN A 50 -10.00 13.27 -9.87
C GLN A 50 -9.02 13.74 -10.95
N PHE A 51 -9.10 13.07 -12.09
CA PHE A 51 -8.32 13.38 -13.28
C PHE A 51 -9.24 13.85 -14.40
N ALA A 52 -8.75 14.79 -15.20
CA ALA A 52 -9.44 15.17 -16.43
C ALA A 52 -9.37 14.00 -17.43
N ARG A 53 -10.50 13.69 -18.08
CA ARG A 53 -10.52 12.74 -19.20
C ARG A 53 -9.89 13.37 -20.44
N SER A 54 -9.33 12.54 -21.32
CA SER A 54 -8.78 13.02 -22.59
C SER A 54 -9.87 13.65 -23.49
N PRO A 55 -9.52 14.55 -24.42
CA PRO A 55 -10.48 15.18 -25.33
C PRO A 55 -11.32 14.19 -26.14
N GLN A 56 -10.74 13.07 -26.59
CA GLN A 56 -11.49 12.00 -27.25
C GLN A 56 -12.59 11.41 -26.35
N GLN A 57 -12.34 11.32 -25.04
CA GLN A 57 -13.25 10.71 -24.07
C GLN A 57 -14.29 11.68 -23.49
N LYS A 58 -14.02 12.99 -23.51
CA LYS A 58 -14.97 14.05 -23.11
C LYS A 58 -16.25 14.05 -23.96
N LYS A 59 -16.23 13.45 -25.16
CA LYS A 59 -17.38 13.40 -26.07
C LYS A 59 -18.52 12.49 -25.61
N SER A 60 -18.29 11.53 -24.70
CA SER A 60 -19.34 10.58 -24.27
C SER A 60 -19.69 10.60 -22.78
N ARG A 61 -18.94 11.34 -21.93
CA ARG A 61 -19.14 11.37 -20.47
C ARG A 61 -18.73 12.70 -19.86
N ASN A 62 -19.05 12.89 -18.57
CA ASN A 62 -18.48 13.96 -17.75
C ASN A 62 -16.95 14.00 -17.90
N GLY A 63 -16.38 15.21 -18.00
CA GLY A 63 -14.97 15.43 -18.33
C GLY A 63 -13.94 15.01 -17.28
N PHE A 64 -14.35 14.30 -16.22
CA PHE A 64 -13.48 13.83 -15.14
C PHE A 64 -13.72 12.36 -14.78
N ILE A 65 -12.66 11.68 -14.36
CA ILE A 65 -12.68 10.34 -13.77
C ILE A 65 -12.12 10.41 -12.34
N THR A 66 -12.77 9.74 -11.38
CA THR A 66 -12.24 9.59 -10.02
C THR A 66 -11.56 8.23 -9.92
N LEU A 67 -10.29 8.22 -9.53
CA LEU A 67 -9.56 7.00 -9.23
C LEU A 67 -9.41 6.86 -7.73
N VAL A 68 -9.50 5.61 -7.26
CA VAL A 68 -9.20 5.23 -5.89
C VAL A 68 -8.08 4.20 -5.95
N PHE A 69 -6.97 4.47 -5.28
CA PHE A 69 -5.78 3.62 -5.33
C PHE A 69 -5.06 3.64 -3.98
N PRO A 70 -4.13 2.69 -3.71
CA PRO A 70 -3.40 2.68 -2.45
C PRO A 70 -2.59 3.96 -2.28
N SER A 71 -2.70 4.61 -1.12
CA SER A 71 -1.92 5.81 -0.81
C SER A 71 -0.42 5.55 -0.83
N MET A 72 0.36 6.59 -1.13
CA MET A 72 1.82 6.49 -1.14
C MET A 72 2.35 6.06 0.22
N GLU A 73 1.77 6.59 1.29
CA GLU A 73 2.12 6.26 2.66
C GLU A 73 1.81 4.80 3.01
N SER A 74 0.64 4.27 2.60
CA SER A 74 0.34 2.83 2.78
C SER A 74 1.35 1.94 2.05
N GLN A 75 1.74 2.34 0.83
CA GLN A 75 2.75 1.62 0.05
C GLN A 75 4.14 1.69 0.71
N LYS A 76 4.53 2.84 1.30
CA LYS A 76 5.79 2.99 2.08
C LYS A 76 5.81 2.03 3.26
N ARG A 77 4.76 2.02 4.09
CA ARG A 77 4.66 1.17 5.27
C ARG A 77 4.74 -0.31 4.91
N HIS A 78 3.99 -0.73 3.89
CA HIS A 78 4.03 -2.11 3.42
C HIS A 78 5.41 -2.51 2.92
N HIS A 79 6.05 -1.69 2.08
CA HIS A 79 7.41 -1.94 1.62
C HIS A 79 8.43 -1.97 2.77
N ALA A 80 8.29 -1.09 3.76
CA ALA A 80 9.15 -1.06 4.94
C ALA A 80 9.03 -2.36 5.74
N GLU A 81 7.82 -2.90 5.89
CA GLU A 81 7.60 -4.19 6.55
C GLU A 81 8.25 -5.35 5.80
N LEU A 82 8.09 -5.40 4.46
CA LEU A 82 8.78 -6.39 3.64
C LEU A 82 10.31 -6.27 3.78
N ALA A 83 10.84 -5.04 3.77
CA ALA A 83 12.27 -4.78 3.95
C ALA A 83 12.78 -5.23 5.32
N ARG A 84 12.00 -5.02 6.39
CA ARG A 84 12.30 -5.49 7.75
C ARG A 84 12.37 -7.01 7.81
N ILE A 85 11.38 -7.70 7.23
CA ILE A 85 11.34 -9.18 7.17
C ILE A 85 12.56 -9.71 6.40
N ILE A 86 12.88 -9.13 5.24
CA ILE A 86 14.06 -9.53 4.44
C ILE A 86 15.35 -9.33 5.24
N GLY A 87 15.47 -8.21 5.97
CA GLY A 87 16.63 -7.92 6.81
C GLY A 87 16.81 -8.93 7.95
N TYR A 88 15.72 -9.30 8.64
CA TYR A 88 15.73 -10.33 9.68
C TYR A 88 16.13 -11.71 9.11
N HIS A 89 15.74 -12.00 7.88
CA HIS A 89 16.03 -13.26 7.19
C HIS A 89 17.34 -13.26 6.39
N ASN A 90 18.30 -12.38 6.70
CA ASN A 90 19.56 -12.30 5.97
C ASN A 90 20.37 -13.62 5.96
N ALA A 91 20.38 -14.34 7.08
CA ALA A 91 21.09 -15.62 7.22
C ALA A 91 20.22 -16.85 6.87
N LYS A 92 18.90 -16.69 6.90
CA LYS A 92 17.90 -17.75 6.70
C LYS A 92 17.88 -18.32 5.28
N SER A 93 17.26 -19.49 5.12
CA SER A 93 17.09 -20.11 3.81
C SER A 93 16.15 -19.29 2.91
N GLN A 94 16.26 -19.48 1.60
CA GLN A 94 15.34 -18.86 0.64
C GLN A 94 13.89 -19.30 0.88
N GLU A 95 13.69 -20.55 1.27
CA GLU A 95 12.36 -21.12 1.52
C GLU A 95 11.67 -20.46 2.72
N GLU A 96 12.38 -20.32 3.85
CA GLU A 96 11.87 -19.64 5.04
C GLU A 96 11.51 -18.18 4.73
N LEU A 97 12.35 -17.48 3.96
CA LEU A 97 12.08 -16.11 3.54
C LEU A 97 10.79 -16.02 2.71
N ILE A 98 10.57 -16.93 1.76
CA ILE A 98 9.35 -16.95 0.93
C ILE A 98 8.13 -17.26 1.79
N LYS A 99 8.23 -18.23 2.71
CA LYS A 99 7.13 -18.56 3.65
C LYS A 99 6.75 -17.37 4.53
N ALA A 100 7.72 -16.55 4.95
CA ALA A 100 7.46 -15.33 5.72
C ALA A 100 6.83 -14.20 4.89
N LEU A 101 7.28 -14.00 3.65
CA LEU A 101 6.80 -12.89 2.80
C LEU A 101 5.43 -13.14 2.18
N ASN A 102 5.13 -14.37 1.77
CA ASN A 102 3.93 -14.68 0.98
C ASN A 102 2.60 -14.29 1.67
N PRO A 103 2.38 -14.58 2.96
CA PRO A 103 1.14 -14.19 3.64
C PRO A 103 0.94 -12.67 3.67
N ILE A 104 2.02 -11.91 3.89
CA ILE A 104 1.99 -10.45 3.97
C ILE A 104 1.68 -9.83 2.60
N ILE A 105 2.35 -10.31 1.54
CA ILE A 105 2.12 -9.86 0.17
C ILE A 105 0.68 -10.15 -0.27
N ARG A 106 0.21 -11.39 -0.05
CA ARG A 106 -1.15 -11.79 -0.44
C ARG A 106 -2.21 -11.02 0.34
N GLY A 107 -2.05 -10.86 1.65
CA GLY A 107 -2.99 -10.12 2.48
C GLY A 107 -3.14 -8.67 2.03
N TRP A 108 -2.01 -7.99 1.82
CA TRP A 108 -2.02 -6.59 1.38
C TRP A 108 -2.54 -6.44 -0.05
N ALA A 109 -2.12 -7.29 -0.99
CA ALA A 109 -2.64 -7.22 -2.36
C ALA A 109 -4.15 -7.49 -2.41
N GLN A 110 -4.65 -8.41 -1.58
CA GLN A 110 -6.07 -8.73 -1.49
C GLN A 110 -6.91 -7.56 -0.94
N SER A 111 -6.41 -6.79 0.03
CA SER A 111 -7.12 -5.64 0.60
C SER A 111 -7.30 -4.50 -0.40
N TYR A 112 -6.40 -4.41 -1.39
CA TYR A 112 -6.45 -3.40 -2.45
C TYR A 112 -6.98 -3.92 -3.80
N ALA A 113 -7.29 -5.21 -3.90
CA ALA A 113 -7.69 -5.85 -5.15
C ALA A 113 -8.94 -5.23 -5.79
N ASP A 114 -9.78 -4.51 -5.05
CA ASP A 114 -10.98 -3.85 -5.58
C ASP A 114 -10.78 -2.37 -5.95
N THR A 115 -9.52 -1.91 -6.01
CA THR A 115 -9.14 -0.54 -6.35
C THR A 115 -8.20 -0.49 -7.54
N ASN A 116 -7.84 0.72 -7.99
CA ASN A 116 -6.95 0.94 -9.12
C ASN A 116 -5.47 0.71 -8.73
N SER A 117 -5.11 -0.53 -8.36
CA SER A 117 -3.81 -0.85 -7.73
C SER A 117 -2.76 -1.44 -8.66
N SER A 118 -3.04 -1.65 -9.94
CA SER A 118 -2.11 -2.32 -10.88
C SER A 118 -0.73 -1.65 -10.91
N ARG A 119 -0.71 -0.32 -10.93
CA ARG A 119 0.52 0.49 -10.91
C ARG A 119 1.26 0.35 -9.57
N ALA A 120 0.55 0.45 -8.46
CA ALA A 120 1.08 0.24 -7.12
C ALA A 120 1.70 -1.17 -6.95
N PHE A 121 1.01 -2.20 -7.43
CA PHE A 121 1.47 -3.59 -7.39
C PHE A 121 2.76 -3.77 -8.20
N SER A 122 2.80 -3.24 -9.42
CA SER A 122 3.99 -3.31 -10.27
C SER A 122 5.19 -2.59 -9.63
N ARG A 123 4.94 -1.43 -9.02
CA ARG A 123 5.96 -0.64 -8.31
C ARG A 123 6.52 -1.40 -7.10
N LEU A 124 5.64 -1.95 -6.26
CA LEU A 124 6.04 -2.73 -5.08
C LEU A 124 6.79 -4.00 -5.46
N ASP A 125 6.38 -4.72 -6.51
CA ASP A 125 7.09 -5.89 -7.03
C ASP A 125 8.51 -5.53 -7.51
N ASN A 126 8.68 -4.37 -8.16
CA ASN A 126 10.00 -3.89 -8.60
C ASN A 126 10.92 -3.56 -7.41
N LEU A 127 10.40 -2.89 -6.38
CA LEU A 127 11.15 -2.56 -5.16
C LEU A 127 11.53 -3.82 -4.38
N LEU A 128 10.58 -4.74 -4.25
CA LEU A 128 10.79 -6.05 -3.63
C LEU A 128 11.88 -6.83 -4.36
N PHE A 129 11.85 -6.85 -5.70
CA PHE A 129 12.91 -7.45 -6.51
C PHE A 129 14.28 -6.82 -6.25
N LYS A 130 14.39 -5.48 -6.22
CA LYS A 130 15.65 -4.78 -5.90
C LYS A 130 16.20 -5.17 -4.52
N ARG A 131 15.32 -5.34 -3.52
CA ARG A 131 15.68 -5.78 -2.16
C ARG A 131 16.13 -7.24 -2.13
N LEU A 132 15.41 -8.14 -2.79
CA LEU A 132 15.77 -9.56 -2.89
C LEU A 132 17.07 -9.77 -3.67
N LYS A 133 17.30 -8.99 -4.73
CA LYS A 133 18.58 -8.95 -5.46
C LYS A 133 19.74 -8.58 -4.54
N ARG A 134 19.58 -7.56 -3.68
CA ARG A 134 20.58 -7.19 -2.66
C ARG A 134 20.79 -8.30 -1.63
N TRP A 135 19.70 -8.92 -1.16
CA TRP A 135 19.76 -10.06 -0.25
C TRP A 135 20.58 -11.22 -0.84
N ALA A 136 20.33 -11.58 -2.10
CA ALA A 136 21.01 -12.68 -2.77
C ALA A 136 22.49 -12.36 -3.09
N LYS A 137 22.78 -11.12 -3.52
CA LYS A 137 24.17 -10.63 -3.74
C LYS A 137 25.02 -10.70 -2.48
N ARG A 138 24.48 -10.28 -1.34
CA ARG A 138 25.21 -10.31 -0.07
C ARG A 138 25.68 -11.71 0.31
N ARG A 139 24.87 -12.73 0.01
CA ARG A 139 25.20 -14.13 0.30
C ARG A 139 26.26 -14.71 -0.63
N HIS A 140 26.53 -14.05 -1.76
CA HIS A 140 27.41 -14.54 -2.82
C HIS A 140 28.24 -13.40 -3.40
N GLY A 141 29.04 -12.74 -2.56
CA GLY A 141 29.84 -11.57 -2.94
C GLY A 141 30.79 -11.81 -4.12
N ASN A 142 31.28 -13.04 -4.29
CA ASN A 142 32.24 -13.42 -5.34
C ASN A 142 31.58 -14.01 -6.60
N LYS A 143 30.23 -13.99 -6.69
CA LYS A 143 29.51 -14.57 -7.84
C LYS A 143 28.90 -13.49 -8.72
N SER A 144 28.87 -13.74 -10.02
CA SER A 144 28.26 -12.83 -10.99
C SER A 144 26.75 -12.73 -10.79
N TRP A 145 26.15 -11.64 -11.26
CA TRP A 145 24.69 -11.50 -11.25
C TRP A 145 23.99 -12.60 -12.05
N ALA A 146 24.58 -13.04 -13.16
CA ALA A 146 24.03 -14.12 -13.97
C ALA A 146 23.89 -15.42 -13.16
N TRP A 147 24.92 -15.77 -12.37
CA TRP A 147 24.88 -16.93 -11.50
C TRP A 147 23.85 -16.78 -10.37
N ILE A 148 23.78 -15.61 -9.74
CA ILE A 148 22.79 -15.34 -8.68
C ILE A 148 21.37 -15.43 -9.23
N ARG A 149 21.12 -14.89 -10.42
CA ARG A 149 19.84 -15.00 -11.10
C ARG A 149 19.47 -16.46 -11.32
N ASP A 150 20.37 -17.25 -11.88
CA ASP A 150 20.13 -18.66 -12.16
C ASP A 150 19.82 -19.48 -10.88
N LYS A 151 20.54 -19.18 -9.80
CA LYS A 151 20.34 -19.85 -8.51
C LYS A 151 19.01 -19.51 -7.82
N TYR A 152 18.62 -18.23 -7.79
CA TYR A 152 17.53 -17.74 -6.94
C TYR A 152 16.28 -17.30 -7.69
N PHE A 153 16.39 -17.01 -8.99
CA PHE A 153 15.36 -16.38 -9.83
C PHE A 153 15.08 -17.19 -11.11
N ASN A 154 14.73 -18.47 -10.96
CA ASN A 154 14.70 -19.47 -12.05
C ASN A 154 13.28 -19.90 -12.53
N GLY A 155 12.20 -19.26 -12.07
CA GLY A 155 10.83 -19.74 -12.31
C GLY A 155 10.12 -19.30 -13.61
N GLY A 156 10.84 -19.09 -14.73
CA GLY A 156 10.25 -18.96 -16.08
C GLY A 156 9.43 -17.70 -16.41
N LYS A 157 8.90 -16.97 -15.43
CA LYS A 157 8.45 -15.57 -15.57
C LYS A 157 9.64 -14.65 -15.35
N PRO A 158 9.68 -13.41 -15.89
CA PRO A 158 10.80 -12.54 -15.61
C PRO A 158 10.91 -12.34 -14.09
N TRP A 159 11.92 -13.01 -13.51
CA TRP A 159 12.41 -12.88 -12.13
C TRP A 159 11.59 -13.53 -11.01
N ALA A 160 11.06 -14.74 -11.21
CA ALA A 160 10.40 -15.48 -10.12
C ALA A 160 11.40 -15.97 -9.05
N PHE A 161 11.34 -15.39 -7.84
CA PHE A 161 12.18 -15.78 -6.71
C PHE A 161 11.70 -17.13 -6.14
N LYS A 162 12.49 -18.18 -6.37
CA LYS A 162 12.12 -19.58 -6.12
C LYS A 162 13.36 -20.42 -5.79
N PRO A 163 13.31 -21.36 -4.83
CA PRO A 163 14.37 -22.34 -4.60
C PRO A 163 14.54 -23.32 -5.78
N ALA A 164 15.65 -24.04 -5.83
CA ALA A 164 15.81 -25.17 -6.75
C ALA A 164 15.05 -26.39 -6.21
N GLY A 165 14.34 -27.11 -7.09
CA GLY A 165 13.64 -28.36 -6.75
C GLY A 165 12.17 -28.42 -7.19
N PRO A 166 11.57 -29.63 -7.21
CA PRO A 166 10.13 -29.83 -7.37
C PRO A 166 9.37 -29.39 -6.11
N ASP A 167 8.14 -28.91 -6.27
CA ASP A 167 7.21 -28.55 -5.17
C ASP A 167 7.72 -27.54 -4.12
N VAL A 168 8.62 -26.64 -4.52
CA VAL A 168 9.14 -25.58 -3.65
C VAL A 168 8.28 -24.31 -3.72
N PRO A 169 8.19 -23.55 -2.61
CA PRO A 169 7.38 -22.34 -2.59
C PRO A 169 7.96 -21.26 -3.51
N VAL A 170 7.08 -20.63 -4.28
CA VAL A 170 7.40 -19.48 -5.14
C VAL A 170 6.95 -18.21 -4.43
N LEU A 171 7.75 -17.15 -4.52
CA LEU A 171 7.35 -15.84 -4.01
C LEU A 171 6.11 -15.34 -4.76
N ALA A 172 5.07 -14.99 -4.00
CA ALA A 172 3.88 -14.34 -4.53
C ALA A 172 4.23 -12.93 -5.02
N LEU A 173 3.63 -12.52 -6.13
CA LEU A 173 3.75 -11.16 -6.64
C LEU A 173 2.44 -10.40 -6.44
N HIS A 174 2.52 -9.11 -6.11
CA HIS A 174 1.34 -8.28 -5.95
C HIS A 174 0.54 -8.25 -7.25
N ARG A 175 1.21 -8.13 -8.40
CA ARG A 175 0.59 -8.09 -9.74
C ARG A 175 -0.16 -9.36 -10.15
N GLU A 176 0.10 -10.49 -9.49
CA GLU A 176 -0.64 -11.73 -9.73
C GLU A 176 -2.02 -11.73 -9.07
N THR A 177 -2.28 -10.78 -8.16
CA THR A 177 -3.60 -10.61 -7.55
C THR A 177 -4.56 -10.05 -8.59
N LYS A 178 -5.65 -10.79 -8.85
CA LYS A 178 -6.68 -10.37 -9.81
C LYS A 178 -7.40 -9.13 -9.30
N ILE A 179 -7.29 -8.03 -10.05
CA ILE A 179 -8.05 -6.81 -9.78
C ILE A 179 -9.53 -7.07 -10.07
N ARG A 180 -10.36 -6.71 -9.10
CA ARG A 180 -11.81 -6.87 -9.11
C ARG A 180 -12.45 -5.50 -9.28
N PRO A 181 -12.87 -5.10 -10.49
CA PRO A 181 -13.49 -3.79 -10.69
C PRO A 181 -14.76 -3.65 -9.83
N ARG A 182 -14.88 -2.52 -9.12
CA ARG A 182 -16.11 -2.17 -8.42
C ARG A 182 -17.20 -1.87 -9.44
N VAL A 183 -18.35 -2.49 -9.24
CA VAL A 183 -19.55 -2.18 -10.03
C VAL A 183 -20.48 -1.34 -9.18
N LYS A 184 -20.86 -0.17 -9.71
CA LYS A 184 -21.86 0.68 -9.08
C LYS A 184 -23.16 -0.12 -8.93
N VAL A 185 -23.70 -0.15 -7.72
CA VAL A 185 -25.04 -0.71 -7.46
C VAL A 185 -26.05 0.12 -8.25
N PRO A 186 -26.92 -0.51 -9.05
CA PRO A 186 -27.93 0.22 -9.80
C PRO A 186 -28.84 1.02 -8.86
N LYS A 187 -29.39 2.12 -9.37
CA LYS A 187 -30.36 2.93 -8.62
C LYS A 187 -31.59 2.07 -8.28
N GLY A 188 -32.11 2.19 -7.07
CA GLY A 188 -33.24 1.39 -6.59
C GLY A 188 -32.87 0.02 -6.01
N HIS A 189 -31.58 -0.33 -5.96
CA HIS A 189 -31.09 -1.53 -5.28
C HIS A 189 -30.20 -1.18 -4.10
N SER A 190 -30.32 -1.97 -3.04
CA SER A 190 -29.40 -1.92 -1.90
C SER A 190 -28.16 -2.79 -2.17
N PRO A 191 -26.96 -2.41 -1.71
CA PRO A 191 -25.81 -3.32 -1.68
C PRO A 191 -26.08 -4.62 -0.90
N TYR A 192 -27.07 -4.59 0.00
CA TYR A 192 -27.47 -5.71 0.85
C TYR A 192 -28.70 -6.46 0.32
N ASP A 193 -29.23 -6.09 -0.85
CA ASP A 193 -30.37 -6.79 -1.44
C ASP A 193 -30.00 -8.25 -1.75
N ARG A 194 -30.73 -9.19 -1.14
CA ARG A 194 -30.66 -10.62 -1.43
C ARG A 194 -31.35 -11.00 -2.75
N SER A 195 -32.12 -10.07 -3.36
CA SER A 195 -32.93 -10.28 -4.58
C SER A 195 -32.12 -10.52 -5.86
N GLY A 196 -30.79 -10.59 -5.77
CA GLY A 196 -29.99 -11.25 -6.79
C GLY A 196 -29.83 -10.44 -8.08
N TRP A 197 -29.54 -9.13 -7.99
CA TRP A 197 -28.99 -8.41 -9.14
C TRP A 197 -27.67 -9.09 -9.57
N ARG A 198 -27.75 -10.00 -10.55
CA ARG A 198 -26.62 -10.81 -11.00
C ARG A 198 -25.73 -9.97 -11.92
N ARG A 199 -24.47 -9.85 -11.52
CA ARG A 199 -23.40 -9.19 -12.30
C ARG A 199 -23.17 -9.95 -13.61
N LYS A 200 -23.53 -9.36 -14.76
CA LYS A 200 -23.23 -9.94 -16.07
C LYS A 200 -21.72 -9.85 -16.35
N PRO A 201 -20.98 -10.97 -16.52
CA PRO A 201 -19.51 -10.98 -16.64
C PRO A 201 -18.97 -10.22 -17.85
N HIS A 202 -19.69 -10.21 -18.98
CA HIS A 202 -19.24 -9.52 -20.20
C HIS A 202 -19.35 -7.99 -20.09
N ILE A 203 -20.38 -7.46 -19.41
CA ILE A 203 -20.52 -6.01 -19.14
C ILE A 203 -19.39 -5.54 -18.22
N LEU A 204 -19.00 -6.39 -17.26
CA LEU A 204 -17.86 -6.17 -16.38
C LEU A 204 -16.53 -6.07 -17.16
N ALA A 205 -16.31 -6.97 -18.12
CA ALA A 205 -15.10 -6.98 -18.94
C ALA A 205 -15.00 -5.75 -19.85
N LEU A 206 -16.09 -5.35 -20.50
CA LEU A 206 -16.13 -4.15 -21.34
C LEU A 206 -15.90 -2.87 -20.53
N ARG A 207 -16.58 -2.73 -19.38
CA ARG A 207 -16.36 -1.59 -18.48
C ARG A 207 -14.94 -1.56 -17.92
N TYR A 208 -14.35 -2.72 -17.63
CA TYR A 208 -12.96 -2.82 -17.19
C TYR A 208 -11.98 -2.40 -18.28
N ALA A 209 -12.19 -2.85 -19.52
CA ALA A 209 -11.34 -2.46 -20.66
C ALA A 209 -11.41 -0.97 -20.98
N GLU A 210 -12.61 -0.36 -20.92
CA GLU A 210 -12.78 1.08 -21.06
C GLU A 210 -12.14 1.85 -19.90
N GLN A 211 -12.38 1.42 -18.67
CA GLN A 211 -11.79 2.03 -17.47
C GLN A 211 -10.26 1.97 -17.53
N ASN A 212 -9.66 0.87 -18.02
CA ASN A 212 -8.21 0.75 -18.15
C ASN A 212 -7.60 1.74 -19.15
N ARG A 213 -8.32 2.15 -20.20
CA ARG A 213 -7.88 3.24 -21.09
C ARG A 213 -7.89 4.59 -20.38
N ASP A 214 -9.01 4.96 -19.73
CA ASP A 214 -9.12 6.20 -18.93
C ASP A 214 -8.05 6.25 -17.82
N ILE A 215 -7.76 5.10 -17.20
CA ILE A 215 -6.78 4.95 -16.13
C ILE A 215 -5.36 5.17 -16.66
N SER A 216 -5.02 4.67 -17.84
CA SER A 216 -3.68 4.81 -18.42
C SER A 216 -3.30 6.28 -18.61
N ASP A 217 -4.21 7.06 -19.23
CA ASP A 217 -4.02 8.49 -19.47
C ASP A 217 -3.90 9.27 -18.15
N ALA A 218 -4.71 8.90 -17.14
CA ALA A 218 -4.62 9.49 -15.81
C ALA A 218 -3.28 9.18 -15.12
N TRP A 219 -2.75 7.96 -15.25
CA TRP A 219 -1.45 7.60 -14.67
C TRP A 219 -0.26 8.28 -15.33
N GLU A 220 -0.37 8.68 -16.60
CA GLU A 220 0.69 9.41 -17.28
C GLU A 220 0.94 10.78 -16.62
N SER A 221 -0.12 11.42 -16.11
CA SER A 221 -0.01 12.67 -15.34
C SER A 221 0.68 12.52 -13.97
N LEU A 222 0.80 11.30 -13.44
CA LEU A 222 1.44 11.00 -12.15
C LEU A 222 2.86 10.43 -12.30
N ARG A 223 3.41 10.42 -13.51
CA ARG A 223 4.68 9.77 -13.80
C ARG A 223 5.86 10.41 -13.05
N GLU A 224 5.82 11.71 -12.78
CA GLU A 224 6.88 12.44 -12.08
C GLU A 224 6.89 12.13 -10.57
N GLU A 225 5.72 12.09 -9.91
CA GLU A 225 5.57 11.74 -8.49
C GLU A 225 6.14 10.33 -8.17
N ASP A 226 5.91 9.38 -9.08
CA ASP A 226 6.43 8.01 -8.92
C ASP A 226 7.94 7.89 -9.13
N THR A 227 8.51 8.76 -9.96
CA THR A 227 9.96 8.76 -10.23
C THR A 227 10.72 9.22 -8.99
N ALA A 228 10.22 10.27 -8.32
CA ALA A 228 10.76 10.76 -7.06
C ALA A 228 10.75 9.69 -5.94
N TYR A 229 9.68 8.88 -5.86
CA TYR A 229 9.64 7.78 -4.90
C TYR A 229 10.70 6.71 -5.16
N SER A 230 10.96 6.36 -6.42
CA SER A 230 11.94 5.31 -6.73
C SER A 230 13.39 5.74 -6.45
N SER A 231 13.67 7.05 -6.40
CA SER A 231 14.96 7.58 -5.95
C SER A 231 15.09 7.65 -4.43
N GLU A 232 13.98 7.85 -3.72
CA GLU A 232 13.91 7.90 -2.25
C GLU A 232 13.73 6.52 -1.59
N GLU A 233 14.31 5.44 -2.13
CA GLU A 233 14.33 4.20 -1.36
C GLU A 233 14.94 4.50 0.03
N PRO A 234 14.22 4.30 1.15
CA PRO A 234 14.78 4.63 2.45
C PRO A 234 16.02 3.77 2.63
N CYS A 235 17.16 4.47 2.62
CA CYS A 235 18.47 3.95 2.92
C CYS A 235 18.38 3.22 4.24
N GLU A 236 18.83 1.96 4.22
CA GLU A 236 19.19 1.13 5.36
C GLU A 236 18.57 1.52 6.71
N VAL A 237 17.59 0.74 7.16
CA VAL A 237 17.38 0.58 8.61
C VAL A 237 18.65 -0.10 9.13
N LYS A 238 19.65 0.70 9.47
CA LYS A 238 20.75 0.28 10.34
C LYS A 238 20.08 -0.04 11.67
N VAL A 239 19.92 -1.33 11.95
CA VAL A 239 19.58 -1.78 13.29
C VAL A 239 20.83 -1.53 14.13
N SER A 240 20.98 -0.29 14.60
CA SER A 240 21.95 0.03 15.65
C SER A 240 21.51 -0.74 16.88
N ARG A 241 22.31 -1.74 17.24
CA ARG A 241 22.15 -2.55 18.44
C ARG A 241 22.49 -1.64 19.63
N THR A 242 21.53 -0.83 20.07
CA THR A 242 21.66 -0.08 21.32
C THR A 242 21.44 -1.07 22.46
N VAL A 243 22.54 -1.62 22.98
CA VAL A 243 22.55 -2.29 24.28
C VAL A 243 22.25 -1.19 25.30
N LEU A 244 21.04 -1.22 25.87
CA LEU A 244 20.72 -0.39 27.03
C LEU A 244 21.63 -0.87 28.17
N LYS A 245 22.65 -0.07 28.51
CA LYS A 245 23.32 -0.17 29.80
C LYS A 245 22.30 0.29 30.84
N THR A 246 21.86 -0.63 31.69
CA THR A 246 21.19 -0.28 32.94
C THR A 246 22.19 0.48 33.80
N SER A 247 21.88 1.73 34.12
CA SER A 247 22.64 2.51 35.07
C SER A 247 22.47 1.92 36.47
N ASP A 248 23.58 1.48 37.06
CA ASP A 248 23.72 1.27 38.49
C ASP A 248 23.19 2.50 39.24
N SER A 249 22.17 2.28 40.06
CA SER A 249 21.73 3.24 41.08
C SER A 249 22.41 2.82 42.38
N ARG A 250 23.48 3.53 42.72
CA ARG A 250 24.00 3.58 44.09
C ARG A 250 23.18 4.60 44.89
N GLU A 251 23.00 4.24 46.16
CA GLU A 251 22.78 5.11 47.32
C GLU A 251 21.41 5.76 47.49
N ALA A 252 20.60 5.13 48.34
CA ALA A 252 19.80 5.83 49.35
C ALA A 252 19.82 4.99 50.63
N GLY A 253 20.57 5.47 51.63
CA GLY A 253 20.48 4.96 52.99
C GLY A 253 19.14 5.35 53.60
N ALA A 254 18.51 4.39 54.28
CA ALA A 254 17.50 4.67 55.28
C ALA A 254 17.64 3.60 56.36
N GLU A 255 18.23 4.01 57.48
CA GLU A 255 18.10 3.33 58.76
C GLU A 255 16.60 3.15 59.05
N PHE A 256 16.14 1.91 59.20
CA PHE A 256 14.93 1.64 59.97
C PHE A 256 15.17 0.43 60.87
N ASN A 257 15.32 0.79 62.13
CA ASN A 257 15.42 -0.04 63.32
C ASN A 257 14.19 -0.97 63.41
N ASP A 258 14.40 -2.29 63.54
CA ASP A 258 13.37 -3.12 64.15
C ASP A 258 13.99 -4.18 65.07
N ARG A 259 13.68 -4.04 66.35
CA ARG A 259 13.82 -5.06 67.37
C ARG A 259 12.57 -5.93 67.26
N LYS A 260 12.72 -7.24 67.09
CA LYS A 260 12.05 -8.26 67.91
C LYS A 260 12.46 -9.69 67.54
N GLN A 261 12.93 -10.37 68.59
CA GLN A 261 13.13 -11.81 68.82
C GLN A 261 14.33 -12.48 68.15
#